data_AF-A0A387H5K3-F1
#
_entry.id   AF-A0A387H5K3-F1
#
_cell.length_a   1.000
_cell.length_b   1.000
_cell.length_c   1.000
_cell.angle_alpha   90.00
_cell.angle_beta   90.00
_cell.angle_gamma   90.00
#
_symmetry.space_group_name_H-M   'P 1'
#
loop_
_entity.id
_entity.type
_entity.pdbx_description
1 polymer ?
#
loop_
_entity_poly.entity_id
_entity_poly.type
_entity_poly.pdbx_seq_one_letter_code
_entity_poly.pdbx_strand_id
1 'polypeptide(L)'
;MLSERTAAHRALAEATSAAGDLGRRAWHLAAATVGYDEAVAAELERSAKLFRSRGGRAAVAAAYRRAARLTEDREARSLRLAAASAAAAEAGQAPLAEALADEAGPVSGPSAAARIASVRAGLERERGRPESARLLLVEAASKVAARCPAKGARLLFESATMAWDAPDPVAAARDTRARVAGLDFAGHPVHRGATGVLDMLTGDPVGGAAAIREFAAYVVRTRQERSLTDQVRLHGWDMLLGEYRTVHDEAVALERECREEGAVGVLARVLLRLARLRLFLGRHRDAYTTAIEGLEIACDTGQRHLATMLSGVLAVLAALDGQEPDTLEGPKGTEGPGGGYRWDPAGRAGEPRGPGVEPIPIWLTRAQGLLDLGLGRYDVAMQRFIGLTGGPHRHLMLSVHSLPDQVEAAVRIGRAPDAGPAADRFTRWAQATGTAWAGAVELRCRALLAADDGRAEELYERALAAHEGDGRPFEQARTRLLHGEWLRRAKRRAAAREALTVALESFERMRAAAWADRARTELRAVGAAPTAPSADVHRVDRLTAQELRVVLLAATGLSNREIGARLFLSPRTVGYHLSNAYPKLGVTSRAALGALELG
;
A
#
# COMPACT_ATOMS: atom_id res chain seq x y z
N MET A 1 -39.60 -18.40 35.86
CA MET A 1 -38.30 -17.74 35.58
C MET A 1 -37.66 -18.23 34.27
N LEU A 2 -37.03 -19.43 34.20
CA LEU A 2 -36.36 -19.87 32.96
C LEU A 2 -37.35 -20.19 31.82
N SER A 3 -38.45 -20.88 32.09
CA SER A 3 -39.48 -21.20 31.08
C SER A 3 -40.18 -19.96 30.53
N GLU A 4 -40.52 -18.99 31.38
CA GLU A 4 -41.14 -17.71 31.00
C GLU A 4 -40.19 -16.88 30.12
N ARG A 5 -38.90 -16.84 30.46
CA ARG A 5 -37.89 -16.17 29.63
C ARG A 5 -37.74 -16.84 28.26
N THR A 6 -37.71 -18.16 28.20
CA THR A 6 -37.67 -18.91 26.94
C THR A 6 -38.91 -18.65 26.09
N ALA A 7 -40.10 -18.65 26.71
CA ALA A 7 -41.36 -18.34 26.02
C ALA A 7 -41.37 -16.90 25.46
N ALA A 8 -40.90 -15.92 26.24
CA ALA A 8 -40.77 -14.54 25.79
C ALA A 8 -39.82 -14.40 24.58
N HIS A 9 -38.66 -15.07 24.62
CA HIS A 9 -37.74 -15.06 23.48
C HIS A 9 -38.33 -15.73 22.23
N ARG A 10 -39.12 -16.81 22.36
CA ARG A 10 -39.81 -17.41 21.21
C ARG A 10 -40.86 -16.46 20.62
N ALA A 11 -41.68 -15.83 21.45
CA ALA A 11 -42.67 -14.85 20.99
C ALA A 11 -42.00 -13.65 20.27
N LEU A 12 -40.86 -13.16 20.79
CA LEU A 12 -40.07 -12.11 20.14
C LEU A 12 -39.43 -12.58 18.84
N ALA A 13 -39.03 -13.85 18.73
CA ALA A 13 -38.53 -14.41 17.47
C ALA A 13 -39.63 -14.46 16.39
N GLU A 14 -40.86 -14.81 16.76
CA GLU A 14 -42.02 -14.80 15.85
C GLU A 14 -42.37 -13.37 15.39
N ALA A 15 -42.42 -12.42 16.33
CA ALA A 15 -42.71 -11.02 16.03
C ALA A 15 -41.65 -10.37 15.13
N THR A 16 -40.36 -10.65 15.37
CA THR A 16 -39.26 -10.15 14.54
C THR A 16 -39.23 -10.79 13.16
N SER A 17 -39.68 -12.05 13.04
CA SER A 17 -39.89 -12.71 11.74
C SER A 17 -40.95 -11.99 10.91
N ALA A 18 -42.08 -11.63 11.52
CA ALA A 18 -43.16 -10.89 10.84
C ALA A 18 -42.72 -9.50 10.38
N ALA A 19 -41.78 -8.88 11.11
CA ALA A 19 -41.18 -7.59 10.74
C ALA A 19 -40.02 -7.69 9.73
N GLY A 20 -39.63 -8.90 9.29
CA GLY A 20 -38.51 -9.14 8.37
C GLY A 20 -37.12 -8.93 8.99
N ASP A 21 -37.00 -8.80 10.32
CA ASP A 21 -35.70 -8.66 11.01
C ASP A 21 -35.11 -10.02 11.37
N LEU A 22 -34.60 -10.70 10.33
CA LEU A 22 -33.95 -12.01 10.43
C LEU A 22 -32.75 -12.01 11.41
N GLY A 23 -32.10 -10.86 11.60
CA GLY A 23 -30.98 -10.73 12.52
C GLY A 23 -31.44 -10.86 13.97
N ARG A 24 -32.42 -10.06 14.37
CA ARG A 24 -32.97 -10.13 15.74
C ARG A 24 -33.65 -11.48 16.01
N ARG A 25 -34.35 -12.04 15.02
CA ARG A 25 -34.96 -13.38 15.13
C ARG A 25 -33.94 -14.44 15.55
N ALA A 26 -32.80 -14.52 14.87
CA ALA A 26 -31.75 -15.48 15.17
C ALA A 26 -31.23 -15.35 16.62
N TRP A 27 -31.07 -14.12 17.11
CA TRP A 27 -30.64 -13.86 18.49
C TRP A 27 -31.70 -14.24 19.53
N HIS A 28 -32.97 -14.00 19.25
CA HIS A 28 -34.07 -14.42 20.13
C HIS A 28 -34.20 -15.95 20.17
N LEU A 29 -34.13 -16.64 19.02
CA LEU A 29 -34.09 -18.10 18.97
C LEU A 29 -32.91 -18.65 19.77
N ALA A 30 -31.71 -18.11 19.57
CA ALA A 30 -30.52 -18.50 20.31
C ALA A 30 -30.65 -18.30 21.81
N ALA A 31 -31.36 -17.26 22.27
CA ALA A 31 -31.61 -17.04 23.69
C ALA A 31 -32.68 -17.96 24.29
N ALA A 32 -33.57 -18.51 23.45
CA ALA A 32 -34.57 -19.51 23.83
C ALA A 32 -34.04 -20.96 23.82
N THR A 33 -32.92 -21.22 23.13
CA THR A 33 -32.31 -22.55 23.05
C THR A 33 -31.54 -22.91 24.33
N VAL A 34 -31.80 -24.12 24.85
CA VAL A 34 -31.04 -24.76 25.93
C VAL A 34 -30.28 -25.96 25.32
N GLY A 35 -28.96 -25.99 25.42
CA GLY A 35 -28.13 -27.02 24.80
C GLY A 35 -27.75 -26.71 23.35
N TYR A 36 -27.55 -27.76 22.54
CA TYR A 36 -27.17 -27.67 21.14
C TYR A 36 -28.39 -27.62 20.22
N ASP A 37 -28.31 -26.81 19.16
CA ASP A 37 -29.33 -26.67 18.13
C ASP A 37 -28.69 -26.16 16.83
N GLU A 38 -28.48 -27.09 15.89
CA GLU A 38 -27.80 -26.80 14.63
C GLU A 38 -28.62 -25.87 13.72
N ALA A 39 -29.95 -25.93 13.79
CA ALA A 39 -30.80 -25.07 12.97
C ALA A 39 -30.67 -23.60 13.41
N VAL A 40 -30.65 -23.36 14.73
CA VAL A 40 -30.43 -22.02 15.30
C VAL A 40 -28.97 -21.56 15.08
N ALA A 41 -27.99 -22.46 15.18
CA ALA A 41 -26.60 -22.14 14.85
C ALA A 41 -26.43 -21.70 13.39
N ALA A 42 -27.04 -22.42 12.44
CA ALA A 42 -27.03 -22.08 11.02
C ALA A 42 -27.75 -20.75 10.74
N GLU A 43 -28.79 -20.42 11.52
CA GLU A 43 -29.48 -19.15 11.39
C GLU A 43 -28.65 -17.96 11.87
N LEU A 44 -27.95 -18.11 13.01
CA LEU A 44 -26.98 -17.12 13.47
C LEU A 44 -25.87 -16.91 12.43
N GLU A 45 -25.40 -17.98 11.77
CA GLU A 45 -24.44 -17.87 10.68
C GLU A 45 -24.99 -17.11 9.47
N ARG A 46 -26.25 -17.33 9.08
CA ARG A 46 -26.92 -16.51 8.05
C ARG A 46 -27.02 -15.04 8.49
N SER A 47 -27.36 -14.77 9.76
CA SER A 47 -27.40 -13.41 10.31
C SER A 47 -26.03 -12.73 10.29
N ALA A 48 -24.95 -13.49 10.50
CA ALA A 48 -23.59 -12.97 10.42
C ALA A 48 -23.25 -12.48 8.99
N LYS A 49 -23.74 -13.16 7.95
CA LYS A 49 -23.59 -12.69 6.56
C LYS A 49 -24.35 -11.38 6.30
N LEU A 50 -25.54 -11.22 6.91
CA LEU A 50 -26.32 -9.98 6.86
C LEU A 50 -25.68 -8.83 7.65
N PHE A 51 -25.09 -9.08 8.82
CA PHE A 51 -24.36 -8.05 9.56
C PHE A 51 -23.10 -7.60 8.83
N ARG A 52 -22.44 -8.52 8.11
CA ARG A 52 -21.27 -8.23 7.29
C ARG A 52 -21.59 -7.21 6.19
N SER A 53 -22.74 -7.31 5.52
CA SER A 53 -23.15 -6.35 4.49
C SER A 53 -23.56 -4.98 5.05
N ARG A 54 -23.76 -4.86 6.37
CA ARG A 54 -24.07 -3.61 7.07
C ARG A 54 -22.87 -3.04 7.85
N GLY A 55 -21.66 -3.56 7.62
CA GLY A 55 -20.42 -3.08 8.25
C GLY A 55 -20.17 -3.52 9.70
N GLY A 56 -21.05 -4.33 10.30
CA GLY A 56 -20.98 -4.71 11.72
C GLY A 56 -20.01 -5.86 12.03
N ARG A 57 -18.69 -5.70 11.85
CA ARG A 57 -17.69 -6.78 12.03
C ARG A 57 -17.65 -7.39 13.44
N ALA A 58 -17.84 -6.58 14.49
CA ALA A 58 -17.98 -7.08 15.87
C ALA A 58 -19.25 -7.93 16.07
N ALA A 59 -20.37 -7.54 15.42
CA ALA A 59 -21.60 -8.32 15.45
C ALA A 59 -21.47 -9.65 14.69
N VAL A 60 -20.69 -9.69 13.60
CA VAL A 60 -20.31 -10.93 12.89
C VAL A 60 -19.57 -11.89 13.83
N ALA A 61 -18.56 -11.40 14.55
CA ALA A 61 -17.81 -12.21 15.52
C ALA A 61 -18.72 -12.77 16.63
N ALA A 62 -19.61 -11.93 17.18
CA ALA A 62 -20.56 -12.33 18.21
C ALA A 62 -21.54 -13.40 17.73
N ALA A 63 -22.09 -13.25 16.51
CA ALA A 63 -23.00 -14.22 15.91
C ALA A 63 -22.33 -15.58 15.70
N TYR A 64 -21.12 -15.62 15.12
CA TYR A 64 -20.38 -16.87 14.93
C TYR A 64 -19.96 -17.52 16.25
N ARG A 65 -19.54 -16.74 17.25
CA ARG A 65 -19.24 -17.26 18.59
C ARG A 65 -20.48 -17.88 19.24
N ARG A 66 -21.64 -17.24 19.09
CA ARG A 66 -22.89 -17.80 19.63
C ARG A 66 -23.30 -19.06 18.87
N ALA A 67 -23.18 -19.07 17.53
CA ALA A 67 -23.46 -20.25 16.72
C ALA A 67 -22.60 -21.44 17.15
N ALA A 68 -21.29 -21.23 17.36
CA ALA A 68 -20.38 -22.26 17.85
C ALA A 68 -20.82 -22.88 19.18
N ARG A 69 -21.33 -22.08 20.13
CA ARG A 69 -21.82 -22.57 21.43
C ARG A 69 -23.08 -23.43 21.32
N LEU A 70 -23.84 -23.30 20.24
CA LEU A 70 -25.03 -24.10 19.95
C LEU A 70 -24.72 -25.31 19.04
N THR A 71 -23.46 -25.52 18.69
CA THR A 71 -23.03 -26.59 17.78
C THR A 71 -22.45 -27.76 18.56
N GLU A 72 -23.03 -28.95 18.38
CA GLU A 72 -22.50 -30.19 18.97
C GLU A 72 -21.30 -30.72 18.18
N ASP A 73 -21.43 -30.77 16.84
CA ASP A 73 -20.38 -31.28 15.96
C ASP A 73 -19.08 -30.49 16.11
N ARG A 74 -17.99 -31.21 16.38
CA ARG A 74 -16.71 -30.60 16.72
C ARG A 74 -16.12 -29.85 15.54
N GLU A 75 -16.25 -30.37 14.31
CA GLU A 75 -15.66 -29.74 13.13
C GLU A 75 -16.41 -28.46 12.74
N ALA A 76 -17.75 -28.50 12.69
CA ALA A 76 -18.60 -27.35 12.45
C ALA A 76 -18.40 -26.27 13.52
N ARG A 77 -18.29 -26.66 14.80
CA ARG A 77 -17.98 -25.74 15.91
C ARG A 77 -16.63 -25.06 15.71
N SER A 78 -15.57 -25.81 15.40
CA SER A 78 -14.24 -25.23 15.12
C SER A 78 -14.26 -24.30 13.90
N LEU A 79 -15.04 -24.63 12.86
CA LEU A 79 -15.20 -23.76 11.68
C LEU A 79 -15.87 -22.42 12.02
N ARG A 80 -16.91 -22.46 12.86
CA ARG A 80 -17.61 -21.27 13.36
C ARG A 80 -16.72 -20.44 14.28
N LEU A 81 -15.96 -21.06 15.19
CA LEU A 81 -14.98 -20.35 16.03
C LEU A 81 -13.87 -19.72 15.19
N ALA A 82 -13.36 -20.41 14.18
CA ALA A 82 -12.39 -19.85 13.24
C ALA A 82 -12.97 -18.64 12.46
N ALA A 83 -14.25 -18.70 12.07
CA ALA A 83 -14.95 -17.56 11.44
C ALA A 83 -15.15 -16.39 12.42
N ALA A 84 -15.49 -16.68 13.69
CA ALA A 84 -15.59 -15.68 14.74
C ALA A 84 -14.25 -14.99 15.00
N SER A 85 -13.17 -15.76 15.11
CA SER A 85 -11.80 -15.28 15.30
C SER A 85 -11.37 -14.37 14.15
N ALA A 86 -11.61 -14.77 12.90
CA ALA A 86 -11.32 -13.93 11.74
C ALA A 86 -12.12 -12.61 11.74
N ALA A 87 -13.40 -12.66 12.08
CA ALA A 87 -14.23 -11.46 12.18
C ALA A 87 -13.79 -10.52 13.31
N ALA A 88 -13.37 -11.07 14.46
CA ALA A 88 -12.81 -10.29 15.57
C ALA A 88 -11.48 -9.62 15.17
N ALA A 89 -10.61 -10.32 14.44
CA ALA A 89 -9.37 -9.74 13.91
C ALA A 89 -9.66 -8.60 12.92
N GLU A 90 -10.61 -8.79 11.99
CA GLU A 90 -11.07 -7.73 11.06
C GLU A 90 -11.69 -6.52 11.78
N ALA A 91 -12.22 -6.71 12.99
CA ALA A 91 -12.79 -5.66 13.82
C ALA A 91 -11.76 -4.97 14.75
N GLY A 92 -10.46 -5.31 14.66
CA GLY A 92 -9.42 -4.78 15.54
C GLY A 92 -9.45 -5.34 16.97
N GLN A 93 -10.25 -6.39 17.23
CA GLN A 93 -10.41 -6.99 18.55
C GLN A 93 -9.38 -8.11 18.78
N ALA A 94 -8.09 -7.78 18.73
CA ALA A 94 -6.99 -8.75 18.76
C ALA A 94 -7.06 -9.75 19.94
N PRO A 95 -7.31 -9.33 21.21
CA PRO A 95 -7.42 -10.28 22.32
C PRO A 95 -8.58 -11.28 22.17
N LEU A 96 -9.71 -10.82 21.62
CA LEU A 96 -10.85 -11.69 21.35
C LEU A 96 -10.57 -12.65 20.19
N ALA A 97 -9.89 -12.18 19.14
CA ALA A 97 -9.50 -13.01 18.00
C ALA A 97 -8.59 -14.17 18.44
N GLU A 98 -7.62 -13.89 19.31
CA GLU A 98 -6.71 -14.87 19.90
C GLU A 98 -7.46 -15.87 20.77
N ALA A 99 -8.28 -15.40 21.72
CA ALA A 99 -9.09 -16.26 22.58
C ALA A 99 -10.02 -17.20 21.79
N LEU A 100 -10.63 -16.70 20.70
CA LEU A 100 -11.48 -17.50 19.81
C LEU A 100 -10.70 -18.52 18.97
N ALA A 101 -9.46 -18.18 18.56
CA ALA A 101 -8.57 -19.11 17.87
C ALA A 101 -8.13 -20.24 18.80
N ASP A 102 -7.92 -19.95 20.09
CA ASP A 102 -7.57 -20.94 21.10
C ASP A 102 -8.77 -21.81 21.50
N GLU A 103 -9.97 -21.22 21.64
CA GLU A 103 -11.22 -21.94 21.90
C GLU A 103 -11.55 -22.94 20.78
N ALA A 104 -11.17 -22.64 19.54
CA ALA A 104 -11.34 -23.57 18.41
C ALA A 104 -10.54 -24.88 18.58
N GLY A 105 -9.53 -24.88 19.45
CA GLY A 105 -8.72 -26.04 19.83
C GLY A 105 -7.86 -26.61 18.69
N PRO A 106 -7.30 -27.83 18.86
CA PRO A 106 -6.62 -28.52 17.78
C PRO A 106 -7.64 -28.86 16.68
N VAL A 107 -7.51 -28.15 15.56
CA VAL A 107 -8.44 -28.21 14.44
C VAL A 107 -8.08 -29.34 13.48
N SER A 108 -9.03 -30.24 13.25
CA SER A 108 -8.85 -31.38 12.34
C SER A 108 -9.21 -31.06 10.88
N GLY A 109 -10.12 -30.12 10.66
CA GLY A 109 -10.62 -29.73 9.34
C GLY A 109 -9.73 -28.70 8.62
N PRO A 110 -9.37 -28.90 7.33
CA PRO A 110 -8.43 -28.01 6.62
C PRO A 110 -8.93 -26.56 6.50
N SER A 111 -10.25 -26.35 6.44
CA SER A 111 -10.88 -25.03 6.36
C SER A 111 -10.61 -24.18 7.60
N ALA A 112 -10.85 -24.76 8.77
CA ALA A 112 -10.71 -24.07 10.04
C ALA A 112 -9.22 -23.91 10.40
N ALA A 113 -8.39 -24.92 10.09
CA ALA A 113 -6.94 -24.85 10.31
C ALA A 113 -6.30 -23.71 9.52
N ALA A 114 -6.63 -23.60 8.22
CA ALA A 114 -6.14 -22.51 7.38
C ALA A 114 -6.58 -21.13 7.90
N ARG A 115 -7.85 -20.98 8.28
CA ARG A 115 -8.37 -19.70 8.75
C ARG A 115 -7.71 -19.27 10.08
N ILE A 116 -7.53 -20.19 11.02
CA ILE A 116 -6.84 -19.91 12.29
C ILE A 116 -5.37 -19.55 12.05
N ALA A 117 -4.68 -20.27 11.17
CA ALA A 117 -3.29 -19.95 10.83
C ALA A 117 -3.17 -18.54 10.25
N SER A 118 -4.04 -18.15 9.31
CA SER A 118 -4.09 -16.78 8.78
C SER A 118 -4.37 -15.73 9.85
N VAL A 119 -5.26 -16.00 10.82
CA VAL A 119 -5.53 -15.05 11.91
C VAL A 119 -4.34 -14.92 12.84
N ARG A 120 -3.77 -16.04 13.32
CA ARG A 120 -2.60 -16.03 14.20
C ARG A 120 -1.41 -15.35 13.55
N ALA A 121 -1.15 -15.63 12.27
CA ALA A 121 -0.10 -14.95 11.51
C ALA A 121 -0.37 -13.45 11.35
N GLY A 122 -1.62 -13.06 11.11
CA GLY A 122 -2.02 -11.65 11.10
C GLY A 122 -1.71 -10.94 12.42
N LEU A 123 -2.07 -11.55 13.55
CA LEU A 123 -1.79 -11.01 14.90
C LEU A 123 -0.29 -10.91 15.18
N GLU A 124 0.51 -11.92 14.83
CA GLU A 124 1.97 -11.87 14.98
C GLU A 124 2.61 -10.76 14.12
N ARG A 125 2.12 -10.55 12.89
CA ARG A 125 2.60 -9.42 12.08
C ARG A 125 2.25 -8.09 12.73
N GLU A 126 1.04 -7.91 13.24
CA GLU A 126 0.68 -6.67 13.93
C GLU A 126 1.48 -6.49 15.23
N ARG A 127 2.05 -7.55 15.81
CA ARG A 127 3.03 -7.51 16.92
C ARG A 127 4.46 -7.23 16.49
N GLY A 128 4.71 -6.97 15.20
CA GLY A 128 6.05 -6.75 14.67
C GLY A 128 6.88 -8.02 14.56
N ARG A 129 6.24 -9.19 14.45
CA ARG A 129 6.89 -10.51 14.35
C ARG A 129 6.57 -11.19 13.00
N PRO A 130 6.97 -10.60 11.87
CA PRO A 130 6.65 -11.13 10.54
C PRO A 130 7.27 -12.52 10.29
N GLU A 131 8.42 -12.83 10.90
CA GLU A 131 9.05 -14.14 10.79
C GLU A 131 8.24 -15.24 11.48
N SER A 132 7.76 -14.98 12.70
CA SER A 132 6.84 -15.90 13.41
C SER A 132 5.54 -16.09 12.63
N ALA A 133 4.99 -15.00 12.08
CA ALA A 133 3.80 -15.07 11.22
C ALA A 133 4.03 -15.94 9.98
N ARG A 134 5.17 -15.77 9.30
CA ARG A 134 5.56 -16.56 8.13
C ARG A 134 5.66 -18.04 8.47
N LEU A 135 6.37 -18.39 9.54
CA LEU A 135 6.57 -19.78 9.95
C LEU A 135 5.26 -20.48 10.30
N LEU A 136 4.33 -19.80 10.98
CA LEU A 136 2.98 -20.32 11.27
C LEU A 136 2.21 -20.67 9.98
N LEU A 137 2.30 -19.81 8.96
CA LEU A 137 1.64 -20.02 7.68
C LEU A 137 2.27 -21.17 6.88
N VAL A 138 3.61 -21.27 6.88
CA VAL A 138 4.32 -22.37 6.20
C VAL A 138 3.99 -23.71 6.85
N GLU A 139 4.01 -23.79 8.17
CA GLU A 139 3.65 -25.02 8.89
C GLU A 139 2.21 -25.44 8.61
N ALA A 140 1.27 -24.47 8.61
CA ALA A 140 -0.11 -24.73 8.29
C ALA A 140 -0.29 -25.15 6.82
N ALA A 141 0.44 -24.54 5.88
CA ALA A 141 0.41 -24.91 4.47
C ALA A 141 0.82 -26.38 4.28
N SER A 142 1.90 -26.82 4.93
CA SER A 142 2.36 -28.22 4.88
C SER A 142 1.32 -29.22 5.39
N LYS A 143 0.51 -28.85 6.38
CA LYS A 143 -0.55 -29.71 6.93
C LYS A 143 -1.84 -29.68 6.10
N VAL A 144 -2.14 -28.55 5.45
CA VAL A 144 -3.40 -28.32 4.73
C VAL A 144 -3.32 -28.73 3.27
N ALA A 145 -2.16 -28.58 2.61
CA ALA A 145 -2.02 -28.76 1.16
C ALA A 145 -2.50 -30.15 0.68
N ALA A 146 -2.13 -31.22 1.38
CA ALA A 146 -2.51 -32.59 1.00
C ALA A 146 -4.02 -32.85 1.01
N ARG A 147 -4.79 -32.15 1.84
CA ARG A 147 -6.26 -32.32 1.96
C ARG A 147 -7.05 -31.24 1.21
N CYS A 148 -6.47 -30.05 1.06
CA CYS A 148 -7.10 -28.92 0.39
C CYS A 148 -6.03 -28.04 -0.28
N PRO A 149 -5.57 -28.42 -1.49
CA PRO A 149 -4.49 -27.75 -2.20
C PRO A 149 -4.71 -26.24 -2.37
N ALA A 150 -5.94 -25.81 -2.68
CA ALA A 150 -6.29 -24.41 -2.84
C ALA A 150 -6.05 -23.56 -1.55
N LYS A 151 -6.36 -24.12 -0.37
CA LYS A 151 -6.12 -23.44 0.91
C LYS A 151 -4.65 -23.47 1.30
N GLY A 152 -3.96 -24.59 1.05
CA GLY A 152 -2.51 -24.68 1.22
C GLY A 152 -1.78 -23.65 0.38
N ALA A 153 -2.16 -23.51 -0.90
CA ALA A 153 -1.60 -22.53 -1.83
C ALA A 153 -1.83 -21.09 -1.34
N ARG A 154 -2.99 -20.80 -0.76
CA ARG A 154 -3.29 -19.49 -0.19
C ARG A 154 -2.46 -19.19 1.07
N LEU A 155 -2.27 -20.16 1.96
CA LEU A 155 -1.40 -20.01 3.14
C LEU A 155 0.04 -19.75 2.72
N LEU A 156 0.53 -20.48 1.71
CA LEU A 156 1.85 -20.28 1.13
C LEU A 156 1.98 -18.90 0.44
N PHE A 157 0.93 -18.45 -0.23
CA PHE A 157 0.91 -17.10 -0.78
C PHE A 157 1.02 -16.06 0.34
N GLU A 158 0.20 -16.16 1.39
CA GLU A 158 0.27 -15.26 2.55
C GLU A 158 1.67 -15.33 3.21
N SER A 159 2.30 -16.49 3.33
CA SER A 159 3.67 -16.60 3.88
C SER A 159 4.70 -15.97 2.97
N ALA A 160 4.57 -16.13 1.64
CA ALA A 160 5.44 -15.45 0.68
C ALA A 160 5.33 -13.94 0.82
N THR A 161 4.14 -13.39 1.07
CA THR A 161 3.98 -11.96 1.36
C THR A 161 4.68 -11.54 2.66
N MET A 162 4.60 -12.35 3.73
CA MET A 162 5.29 -12.06 5.01
C MET A 162 6.82 -12.11 4.88
N ALA A 163 7.36 -12.90 3.94
CA ALA A 163 8.80 -12.95 3.71
C ALA A 163 9.37 -11.58 3.27
N TRP A 164 8.58 -10.71 2.62
CA TRP A 164 9.01 -9.36 2.23
C TRP A 164 9.24 -8.45 3.44
N ASP A 165 8.54 -8.72 4.53
CA ASP A 165 8.60 -7.94 5.78
C ASP A 165 9.61 -8.55 6.78
N ALA A 166 10.20 -9.69 6.47
CA ALA A 166 11.16 -10.36 7.34
C ALA A 166 12.47 -9.55 7.48
N PRO A 167 13.21 -9.68 8.60
CA PRO A 167 14.51 -9.03 8.76
C PRO A 167 15.51 -9.41 7.65
N ASP A 168 15.49 -10.67 7.20
CA ASP A 168 16.20 -11.12 6.00
C ASP A 168 15.21 -11.73 4.99
N PRO A 169 14.67 -10.93 4.05
CA PRO A 169 13.70 -11.39 3.07
C PRO A 169 14.22 -12.50 2.16
N VAL A 170 15.52 -12.50 1.83
CA VAL A 170 16.09 -13.51 0.93
C VAL A 170 16.23 -14.85 1.65
N ALA A 171 16.73 -14.83 2.89
CA ALA A 171 16.81 -16.04 3.70
C ALA A 171 15.40 -16.60 3.99
N ALA A 172 14.45 -15.74 4.35
CA ALA A 172 13.06 -16.12 4.57
C ALA A 172 12.41 -16.74 3.32
N ALA A 173 12.70 -16.21 2.13
CA ALA A 173 12.19 -16.77 0.88
C ALA A 173 12.77 -18.16 0.59
N ARG A 174 14.09 -18.34 0.77
CA ARG A 174 14.76 -19.65 0.60
C ARG A 174 14.27 -20.70 1.59
N ASP A 175 14.13 -20.33 2.87
CA ASP A 175 13.58 -21.21 3.90
C ASP A 175 12.14 -21.61 3.58
N THR A 176 11.30 -20.65 3.17
CA THR A 176 9.92 -20.92 2.75
C THR A 176 9.88 -21.97 1.64
N ARG A 177 10.73 -21.82 0.60
CA ARG A 177 10.84 -22.78 -0.50
C ARG A 177 11.26 -24.17 -0.04
N ALA A 178 12.30 -24.23 0.79
CA ALA A 178 12.82 -25.51 1.28
C ALA A 178 11.75 -26.28 2.07
N ARG A 179 10.95 -25.59 2.89
CA ARG A 179 9.91 -26.21 3.73
C ARG A 179 8.68 -26.70 2.97
N VAL A 180 8.40 -26.12 1.80
CA VAL A 180 7.25 -26.52 0.96
C VAL A 180 7.67 -27.34 -0.26
N ALA A 181 8.96 -27.64 -0.39
CA ALA A 181 9.47 -28.51 -1.44
C ALA A 181 8.80 -29.89 -1.36
N GLY A 182 8.27 -30.37 -2.48
CA GLY A 182 7.59 -31.66 -2.57
C GLY A 182 6.13 -31.67 -2.12
N LEU A 183 5.56 -30.55 -1.67
CA LEU A 183 4.12 -30.45 -1.45
C LEU A 183 3.36 -30.37 -2.77
N ASP A 184 2.26 -31.11 -2.87
CA ASP A 184 1.36 -31.03 -4.02
C ASP A 184 0.28 -29.97 -3.79
N PHE A 185 0.28 -28.95 -4.65
CA PHE A 185 -0.74 -27.91 -4.70
C PHE A 185 -1.72 -28.09 -5.87
N ALA A 186 -1.73 -29.26 -6.52
CA ALA A 186 -2.60 -29.63 -7.64
C ALA A 186 -2.59 -28.59 -8.79
N GLY A 187 -1.43 -27.97 -9.05
CA GLY A 187 -1.28 -26.92 -10.06
C GLY A 187 -2.08 -25.63 -9.79
N HIS A 188 -2.54 -25.40 -8.54
CA HIS A 188 -3.40 -24.26 -8.23
C HIS A 188 -2.71 -22.91 -8.55
N PRO A 189 -3.33 -21.98 -9.30
CA PRO A 189 -2.65 -20.75 -9.77
C PRO A 189 -2.10 -19.84 -8.67
N VAL A 190 -2.73 -19.82 -7.49
CA VAL A 190 -2.23 -19.06 -6.31
C VAL A 190 -0.88 -19.58 -5.82
N HIS A 191 -0.61 -20.88 -5.95
CA HIS A 191 0.72 -21.44 -5.62
C HIS A 191 1.78 -20.88 -6.57
N ARG A 192 1.46 -20.79 -7.88
CA ARG A 192 2.36 -20.19 -8.86
C ARG A 192 2.64 -18.71 -8.56
N GLY A 193 1.62 -17.96 -8.15
CA GLY A 193 1.79 -16.59 -7.66
C GLY A 193 2.75 -16.51 -6.46
N ALA A 194 2.61 -17.42 -5.50
CA ALA A 194 3.49 -17.48 -4.33
C ALA A 194 4.95 -17.77 -4.74
N THR A 195 5.15 -18.74 -5.64
CA THR A 195 6.48 -19.07 -6.18
C THR A 195 7.10 -17.87 -6.88
N GLY A 196 6.34 -17.17 -7.73
CA GLY A 196 6.81 -15.99 -8.44
C GLY A 196 7.22 -14.85 -7.49
N VAL A 197 6.44 -14.61 -6.44
CA VAL A 197 6.78 -13.63 -5.40
C VAL A 197 8.08 -14.01 -4.67
N LEU A 198 8.31 -15.30 -4.40
CA LEU A 198 9.55 -15.79 -3.82
C LEU A 198 10.73 -15.72 -4.80
N ASP A 199 10.51 -15.91 -6.11
CA ASP A 199 11.56 -15.85 -7.15
C ASP A 199 12.15 -14.46 -7.22
N MET A 200 11.28 -13.45 -7.22
CA MET A 200 11.66 -12.04 -7.15
C MET A 200 12.57 -11.77 -5.93
N LEU A 201 12.22 -12.29 -4.75
CA LEU A 201 13.04 -12.12 -3.53
C LEU A 201 14.38 -12.85 -3.62
N THR A 202 14.45 -13.98 -4.31
CA THR A 202 15.70 -14.75 -4.44
C THR A 202 16.60 -14.29 -5.58
N GLY A 203 16.18 -13.28 -6.34
CA GLY A 203 16.97 -12.71 -7.43
C GLY A 203 16.79 -13.39 -8.78
N ASP A 204 15.67 -14.09 -9.00
CA ASP A 204 15.26 -14.62 -10.31
C ASP A 204 14.09 -13.79 -10.88
N PRO A 205 14.37 -12.63 -11.51
CA PRO A 205 13.31 -11.80 -12.06
C PRO A 205 12.65 -12.44 -13.30
N VAL A 206 13.30 -13.38 -13.99
CA VAL A 206 12.75 -13.99 -15.22
C VAL A 206 11.65 -14.98 -14.86
N GLY A 207 11.95 -15.96 -13.99
CA GLY A 207 10.96 -16.90 -13.49
C GLY A 207 9.86 -16.19 -12.70
N GLY A 208 10.27 -15.24 -11.85
CA GLY A 208 9.35 -14.44 -11.03
C GLY A 208 8.34 -13.63 -11.84
N ALA A 209 8.80 -12.93 -12.88
CA ALA A 209 7.91 -12.11 -13.71
C ALA A 209 6.87 -12.94 -14.46
N ALA A 210 7.28 -14.06 -15.06
CA ALA A 210 6.37 -14.95 -15.78
C ALA A 210 5.26 -15.50 -14.85
N ALA A 211 5.65 -15.97 -13.67
CA ALA A 211 4.71 -16.50 -12.68
C ALA A 211 3.75 -15.44 -12.12
N ILE A 212 4.24 -14.22 -11.87
CA ILE A 212 3.40 -13.10 -11.38
C ILE A 212 2.39 -12.66 -12.45
N ARG A 213 2.77 -12.56 -13.73
CA ARG A 213 1.81 -12.18 -14.79
C ARG A 213 0.69 -13.20 -14.94
N GLU A 214 1.02 -14.50 -14.95
CA GLU A 214 0.02 -15.56 -15.01
C GLU A 214 -0.91 -15.52 -13.80
N PHE A 215 -0.35 -15.29 -12.61
CA PHE A 215 -1.13 -15.11 -11.39
C PHE A 215 -2.03 -13.88 -11.43
N ALA A 216 -1.54 -12.72 -11.89
CA ALA A 216 -2.32 -11.49 -12.01
C ALA A 216 -3.51 -11.68 -12.98
N ALA A 217 -3.26 -12.28 -14.15
CA ALA A 217 -4.32 -12.61 -15.11
C ALA A 217 -5.37 -13.56 -14.52
N TYR A 218 -4.94 -14.56 -13.74
CA TYR A 218 -5.86 -15.42 -12.97
C TYR A 218 -6.66 -14.61 -11.94
N VAL A 219 -6.02 -13.73 -11.17
CA VAL A 219 -6.67 -12.91 -10.14
C VAL A 219 -7.76 -12.03 -10.76
N VAL A 220 -7.47 -11.33 -11.86
CA VAL A 220 -8.44 -10.50 -12.57
C VAL A 220 -9.61 -11.33 -13.10
N ARG A 221 -9.33 -12.43 -13.81
CA ARG A 221 -10.37 -13.28 -14.43
C ARG A 221 -11.36 -13.87 -13.43
N THR A 222 -10.90 -14.24 -12.25
CA THR A 222 -11.71 -14.91 -11.21
C THR A 222 -12.11 -13.95 -10.07
N ARG A 223 -12.03 -12.64 -10.31
CA ARG A 223 -12.30 -11.61 -9.29
C ARG A 223 -13.68 -11.76 -8.65
N GLN A 224 -14.72 -11.92 -9.47
CA GLN A 224 -16.12 -11.98 -9.03
C GLN A 224 -16.46 -13.24 -8.23
N GLU A 225 -15.62 -14.27 -8.28
CA GLU A 225 -15.79 -15.51 -7.51
C GLU A 225 -15.30 -15.38 -6.06
N ARG A 226 -14.66 -14.26 -5.71
CA ARG A 226 -13.96 -14.07 -4.43
C ARG A 226 -14.63 -13.04 -3.54
N SER A 227 -14.51 -13.25 -2.23
CA SER A 227 -14.82 -12.21 -1.26
C SER A 227 -13.92 -10.97 -1.48
N LEU A 228 -14.43 -9.78 -1.18
CA LEU A 228 -13.67 -8.53 -1.31
C LEU A 228 -12.32 -8.58 -0.57
N THR A 229 -12.28 -9.17 0.63
CA THR A 229 -11.04 -9.39 1.38
C THR A 229 -10.00 -10.17 0.58
N ASP A 230 -10.43 -11.19 -0.16
CA ASP A 230 -9.55 -12.05 -0.96
C ASP A 230 -9.10 -11.34 -2.24
N GLN A 231 -10.01 -10.59 -2.87
CA GLN A 231 -9.67 -9.73 -4.00
C GLN A 231 -8.54 -8.76 -3.63
N VAL A 232 -8.69 -8.03 -2.51
CA VAL A 232 -7.69 -7.06 -2.04
C VAL A 232 -6.35 -7.72 -1.68
N ARG A 233 -6.37 -8.92 -1.07
CA ARG A 233 -5.16 -9.68 -0.68
C ARG A 233 -4.34 -10.16 -1.87
N LEU A 234 -5.00 -10.69 -2.89
CA LEU A 234 -4.34 -11.33 -4.04
C LEU A 234 -3.96 -10.33 -5.15
N HIS A 235 -4.61 -9.17 -5.21
CA HIS A 235 -4.37 -8.14 -6.22
C HIS A 235 -3.02 -7.41 -6.06
N GLY A 236 -2.47 -6.90 -7.17
CA GLY A 236 -1.46 -5.84 -7.18
C GLY A 236 0.00 -6.27 -6.98
N TRP A 237 0.32 -7.52 -7.29
CA TRP A 237 1.69 -8.07 -7.21
C TRP A 237 2.50 -7.88 -8.49
N ASP A 238 1.82 -7.71 -9.61
CA ASP A 238 2.31 -7.12 -10.87
C ASP A 238 2.95 -5.72 -10.70
N MET A 239 2.68 -5.01 -9.60
CA MET A 239 3.46 -3.83 -9.18
C MET A 239 4.97 -4.15 -9.05
N LEU A 240 5.34 -5.38 -8.71
CA LEU A 240 6.74 -5.84 -8.66
C LEU A 240 7.40 -5.91 -10.05
N LEU A 241 6.59 -5.92 -11.10
CA LEU A 241 7.02 -5.95 -12.50
C LEU A 241 7.10 -4.54 -13.10
N GLY A 242 6.68 -3.51 -12.36
CA GLY A 242 6.63 -2.15 -12.87
C GLY A 242 5.35 -1.82 -13.66
N GLU A 243 4.32 -2.66 -13.63
CA GLU A 243 3.05 -2.47 -14.37
C GLU A 243 2.10 -1.47 -13.68
N TYR A 244 2.59 -0.29 -13.31
CA TYR A 244 1.90 0.60 -12.38
C TYR A 244 0.56 1.17 -12.84
N ARG A 245 0.38 1.44 -14.15
CA ARG A 245 -0.85 2.06 -14.66
C ARG A 245 -2.04 1.09 -14.57
N THR A 246 -1.88 -0.12 -15.09
CA THR A 246 -2.91 -1.17 -15.03
C THR A 246 -3.32 -1.44 -13.59
N VAL A 247 -2.35 -1.63 -12.70
CA VAL A 247 -2.59 -1.91 -11.29
C VAL A 247 -3.26 -0.74 -10.57
N HIS A 248 -2.94 0.50 -10.96
CA HIS A 248 -3.59 1.69 -10.42
C HIS A 248 -5.08 1.70 -10.73
N ASP A 249 -5.45 1.45 -11.98
CA ASP A 249 -6.85 1.51 -12.41
C ASP A 249 -7.69 0.42 -11.75
N GLU A 250 -7.13 -0.79 -11.63
CA GLU A 250 -7.76 -1.88 -10.87
C GLU A 250 -7.86 -1.57 -9.37
N ALA A 251 -6.84 -0.97 -8.77
CA ALA A 251 -6.86 -0.57 -7.37
C ALA A 251 -7.88 0.55 -7.07
N VAL A 252 -8.12 1.48 -8.01
CA VAL A 252 -9.17 2.51 -7.89
C VAL A 252 -10.56 1.86 -7.89
N ALA A 253 -10.79 0.85 -8.72
CA ALA A 253 -12.06 0.10 -8.72
C ALA A 253 -12.27 -0.63 -7.38
N LEU A 254 -11.22 -1.28 -6.85
CA LEU A 254 -11.27 -1.93 -5.54
C LEU A 254 -11.50 -0.94 -4.39
N GLU A 255 -10.90 0.26 -4.46
CA GLU A 255 -11.13 1.32 -3.46
C GLU A 255 -12.61 1.70 -3.41
N ARG A 256 -13.23 1.89 -4.58
CA ARG A 256 -14.65 2.22 -4.70
C ARG A 256 -15.54 1.14 -4.08
N GLU A 257 -15.30 -0.12 -4.40
CA GLU A 257 -16.05 -1.26 -3.83
C GLU A 257 -15.88 -1.36 -2.31
N CYS A 258 -14.66 -1.15 -1.80
CA CYS A 258 -14.41 -1.12 -0.36
C CYS A 258 -15.22 -0.03 0.35
N ARG A 259 -15.38 1.15 -0.28
CA ARG A 259 -16.20 2.24 0.27
C ARG A 259 -17.70 1.92 0.19
N GLU A 260 -18.17 1.39 -0.93
CA GLU A 260 -19.58 1.02 -1.13
C GLU A 260 -20.04 -0.07 -0.14
N GLU A 261 -19.18 -1.04 0.17
CA GLU A 261 -19.46 -2.09 1.16
C GLU A 261 -19.15 -1.69 2.62
N GLY A 262 -18.64 -0.49 2.87
CA GLY A 262 -18.20 -0.07 4.22
C GLY A 262 -17.07 -0.94 4.79
N ALA A 263 -16.22 -1.51 3.94
CA ALA A 263 -15.16 -2.44 4.28
C ALA A 263 -13.85 -1.74 4.73
N VAL A 264 -13.96 -0.86 5.73
CA VAL A 264 -12.88 0.03 6.20
C VAL A 264 -11.57 -0.71 6.55
N GLY A 265 -11.66 -1.92 7.13
CA GLY A 265 -10.48 -2.71 7.51
C GLY A 265 -9.60 -3.10 6.32
N VAL A 266 -10.19 -3.44 5.16
CA VAL A 266 -9.42 -3.80 3.94
C VAL A 266 -9.11 -2.58 3.06
N LEU A 267 -9.86 -1.48 3.22
CA LEU A 267 -9.64 -0.21 2.52
C LEU A 267 -8.23 0.33 2.77
N ALA A 268 -7.73 0.30 4.01
CA ALA A 268 -6.38 0.79 4.34
C ALA A 268 -5.27 0.12 3.49
N ARG A 269 -5.43 -1.17 3.17
CA ARG A 269 -4.48 -1.90 2.31
C ARG A 269 -4.55 -1.45 0.86
N VAL A 270 -5.75 -1.17 0.36
CA VAL A 270 -5.94 -0.60 -0.99
C VAL A 270 -5.33 0.79 -1.06
N LEU A 271 -5.52 1.62 -0.03
CA LEU A 271 -4.94 2.95 0.06
C LEU A 271 -3.40 2.93 0.10
N LEU A 272 -2.78 2.03 0.87
CA LEU A 272 -1.32 1.84 0.81
C LEU A 272 -0.85 1.51 -0.61
N ARG A 273 -1.57 0.62 -1.30
CA ARG A 273 -1.24 0.25 -2.68
C ARG A 273 -1.37 1.45 -3.62
N LEU A 274 -2.50 2.18 -3.56
CA LEU A 274 -2.73 3.38 -4.35
C LEU A 274 -1.69 4.47 -4.07
N ALA A 275 -1.32 4.70 -2.81
CA ALA A 275 -0.31 5.68 -2.43
C ALA A 275 1.04 5.37 -3.07
N ARG A 276 1.46 4.10 -3.06
CA ARG A 276 2.68 3.65 -3.76
C ARG A 276 2.59 3.84 -5.27
N LEU A 277 1.49 3.41 -5.87
CA LEU A 277 1.29 3.53 -7.32
C LEU A 277 1.29 4.99 -7.77
N ARG A 278 0.60 5.86 -7.02
CA ARG A 278 0.55 7.31 -7.28
C ARG A 278 1.91 7.97 -7.12
N LEU A 279 2.69 7.60 -6.10
CA LEU A 279 4.09 8.04 -5.94
C LEU A 279 4.90 7.66 -7.19
N PHE A 280 4.83 6.39 -7.60
CA PHE A 280 5.56 5.87 -8.73
C PHE A 280 5.11 6.46 -10.07
N LEU A 281 3.83 6.76 -10.25
CA LEU A 281 3.27 7.43 -11.43
C LEU A 281 3.50 8.96 -11.43
N GLY A 282 4.25 9.49 -10.46
CA GLY A 282 4.52 10.93 -10.33
C GLY A 282 3.32 11.77 -9.89
N ARG A 283 2.23 11.16 -9.46
CA ARG A 283 1.04 11.82 -8.90
C ARG A 283 1.25 12.11 -7.41
N HIS A 284 2.28 12.90 -7.09
CA HIS A 284 2.75 13.07 -5.71
C HIS A 284 1.70 13.68 -4.77
N ARG A 285 0.87 14.62 -5.26
CA ARG A 285 -0.26 15.19 -4.49
C ARG A 285 -1.31 14.13 -4.15
N ASP A 286 -1.71 13.33 -5.13
CA ASP A 286 -2.64 12.22 -4.90
C ASP A 286 -2.02 11.18 -3.96
N ALA A 287 -0.73 10.88 -4.13
CA ALA A 287 -0.02 9.94 -3.26
C ALA A 287 -0.04 10.40 -1.81
N TYR A 288 0.25 11.69 -1.57
CA TYR A 288 0.23 12.29 -0.23
C TYR A 288 -1.15 12.19 0.43
N THR A 289 -2.20 12.65 -0.26
CA THR A 289 -3.57 12.61 0.28
C THR A 289 -4.06 11.19 0.56
N THR A 290 -3.70 10.24 -0.31
CA THR A 290 -4.02 8.81 -0.14
C THR A 290 -3.27 8.20 1.04
N ALA A 291 -1.99 8.54 1.20
CA ALA A 291 -1.15 8.02 2.25
C ALA A 291 -1.62 8.51 3.63
N ILE A 292 -1.99 9.79 3.75
CA ILE A 292 -2.55 10.36 5.00
C ILE A 292 -3.86 9.66 5.36
N GLU A 293 -4.80 9.52 4.43
CA GLU A 293 -6.06 8.80 4.71
C GLU A 293 -5.79 7.36 5.15
N GLY A 294 -4.96 6.65 4.38
CA GLY A 294 -4.64 5.26 4.68
C GLY A 294 -4.04 5.12 6.08
N LEU A 295 -3.21 6.10 6.48
CA LEU A 295 -2.51 6.13 7.76
C LEU A 295 -3.49 6.36 8.91
N GLU A 296 -4.41 7.33 8.77
CA GLU A 296 -5.49 7.56 9.73
C GLU A 296 -6.32 6.30 9.94
N ILE A 297 -6.81 5.67 8.86
CA ILE A 297 -7.59 4.43 8.95
C ILE A 297 -6.77 3.29 9.57
N ALA A 298 -5.50 3.14 9.20
CA ALA A 298 -4.63 2.11 9.75
C ALA A 298 -4.43 2.28 11.26
N CYS A 299 -4.23 3.52 11.74
CA CYS A 299 -4.14 3.83 13.16
C CYS A 299 -5.45 3.53 13.90
N ASP A 300 -6.59 4.01 13.38
CA ASP A 300 -7.92 3.82 13.99
C ASP A 300 -8.34 2.35 14.06
N THR A 301 -7.84 1.51 13.13
CA THR A 301 -8.14 0.07 13.06
C THR A 301 -7.05 -0.81 13.70
N GLY A 302 -6.00 -0.22 14.29
CA GLY A 302 -4.92 -0.96 14.94
C GLY A 302 -4.00 -1.73 13.98
N GLN A 303 -3.99 -1.39 12.68
CA GLN A 303 -3.16 -2.01 11.65
C GLN A 303 -1.78 -1.34 11.58
N ARG A 304 -0.96 -1.56 12.62
CA ARG A 304 0.36 -0.95 12.80
C ARG A 304 1.27 -1.17 11.60
N HIS A 305 1.29 -2.38 11.03
CA HIS A 305 2.13 -2.67 9.86
C HIS A 305 1.80 -1.77 8.66
N LEU A 306 0.51 -1.56 8.37
CA LEU A 306 0.09 -0.69 7.28
C LEU A 306 0.44 0.77 7.58
N ALA A 307 0.20 1.24 8.81
CA ALA A 307 0.54 2.59 9.24
C ALA A 307 2.02 2.89 8.98
N THR A 308 2.92 2.02 9.43
CA THR A 308 4.36 2.16 9.20
C THR A 308 4.74 2.19 7.72
N MET A 309 4.07 1.38 6.89
CA MET A 309 4.30 1.37 5.45
C MET A 309 3.81 2.64 4.74
N LEU A 310 2.71 3.23 5.23
CA LEU A 310 2.16 4.49 4.72
C LEU A 310 3.05 5.68 5.13
N SER A 311 3.57 5.69 6.35
CA SER A 311 4.59 6.67 6.79
C SER A 311 5.83 6.64 5.90
N GLY A 312 6.23 5.45 5.41
CA GLY A 312 7.33 5.34 4.44
C GLY A 312 7.07 6.06 3.11
N VAL A 313 5.84 6.00 2.60
CA VAL A 313 5.47 6.75 1.38
C VAL A 313 5.53 8.26 1.64
N LEU A 314 5.05 8.71 2.80
CA LEU A 314 5.12 10.12 3.23
C LEU A 314 6.56 10.61 3.36
N ALA A 315 7.46 9.79 3.92
CA ALA A 315 8.88 10.12 4.03
C ALA A 315 9.53 10.36 2.66
N VAL A 316 9.22 9.52 1.67
CA VAL A 316 9.73 9.72 0.30
C VAL A 316 9.17 11.00 -0.32
N LEU A 317 7.88 11.28 -0.13
CA LEU A 317 7.27 12.52 -0.63
C LEU A 317 7.88 13.78 0.02
N ALA A 318 8.14 13.75 1.33
CA ALA A 318 8.80 14.83 2.04
C ALA A 318 10.23 15.07 1.51
N ALA A 319 10.99 14.00 1.31
CA ALA A 319 12.32 14.08 0.71
C ALA A 319 12.31 14.65 -0.72
N LEU A 320 11.31 14.29 -1.54
CA LEU A 320 11.16 14.87 -2.87
C LEU A 320 10.84 16.37 -2.80
N ASP A 321 10.02 16.80 -1.83
CA ASP A 321 9.71 18.21 -1.55
C ASP A 321 10.85 18.96 -0.83
N GLY A 322 12.03 18.33 -0.68
CA GLY A 322 13.22 18.96 -0.10
C GLY A 322 13.25 19.02 1.42
N GLN A 323 12.36 18.29 2.10
CA GLN A 323 12.30 18.25 3.56
C GLN A 323 13.02 17.02 4.12
N GLU A 324 13.70 17.19 5.25
CA GLU A 324 14.37 16.08 5.94
C GLU A 324 13.32 15.11 6.50
N PRO A 325 13.33 13.83 6.07
CA PRO A 325 12.26 12.88 6.41
C PRO A 325 12.21 12.50 7.90
N ASP A 326 13.30 12.73 8.66
CA ASP A 326 13.36 12.51 10.11
C ASP A 326 12.56 13.57 10.91
N THR A 327 12.21 14.69 10.28
CA THR A 327 11.46 15.78 10.93
C THR A 327 9.94 15.60 10.88
N LEU A 328 9.47 14.43 10.40
CA LEU A 328 8.07 14.00 10.47
C LEU A 328 7.70 13.62 11.91
N GLU A 329 7.89 14.53 12.87
CA GLU A 329 7.33 14.38 14.22
C GLU A 329 5.80 14.42 14.09
N GLY A 330 5.15 13.27 14.27
CA GLY A 330 3.75 13.28 14.62
C GLY A 330 3.53 13.68 16.07
N PRO A 331 2.28 13.91 16.50
CA PRO A 331 1.98 14.44 17.82
C PRO A 331 2.65 13.60 18.92
N LYS A 332 3.45 14.25 19.76
CA LYS A 332 3.85 13.70 21.06
C LYS A 332 2.58 13.49 21.87
N GLY A 333 2.05 12.28 21.83
CA GLY A 333 1.00 11.86 22.74
C GLY A 333 1.55 11.99 24.15
N THR A 334 1.00 12.90 24.93
CA THR A 334 1.15 12.83 26.39
C THR A 334 0.63 11.47 26.82
N GLU A 335 1.51 10.60 27.29
CA GLU A 335 1.17 9.32 27.92
C GLU A 335 0.33 9.59 29.18
N GLY A 336 -0.99 9.68 29.00
CA GLY A 336 -1.95 9.57 30.10
C GLY A 336 -2.30 8.10 30.30
N PRO A 337 -2.38 7.58 31.54
CA PRO A 337 -2.83 6.23 31.81
C PRO A 337 -4.33 6.11 31.46
N GLY A 338 -4.62 5.68 30.23
CA GLY A 338 -5.97 5.54 29.68
C GLY A 338 -6.09 5.76 28.15
N GLY A 339 -5.00 5.52 27.41
CA GLY A 339 -4.72 5.99 26.04
C GLY A 339 -5.87 5.96 25.03
N GLY A 340 -6.46 7.13 24.80
CA GLY A 340 -7.11 7.52 23.55
C GLY A 340 -6.34 8.67 22.91
N TYR A 341 -6.01 8.55 21.63
CA TYR A 341 -5.37 9.61 20.86
C TYR A 341 -6.29 10.83 20.77
N ARG A 342 -5.92 11.95 21.39
CA ARG A 342 -6.65 13.22 21.26
C ARG A 342 -5.93 14.13 20.27
N TRP A 343 -6.56 14.36 19.13
CA TRP A 343 -6.10 15.24 18.05
C TRP A 343 -6.25 16.72 18.43
N ASP A 344 -5.21 17.53 18.20
CA ASP A 344 -5.23 19.00 18.34
C ASP A 344 -5.46 19.66 16.96
N PRO A 345 -6.57 20.41 16.76
CA PRO A 345 -6.91 21.05 15.49
C PRO A 345 -6.06 22.28 15.10
N ALA A 346 -5.19 22.81 15.98
CA ALA A 346 -4.74 24.21 15.88
C ALA A 346 -3.32 24.46 15.34
N GLY A 347 -2.58 23.45 14.86
CA GLY A 347 -1.18 23.63 14.41
C GLY A 347 -1.03 24.50 13.14
N ARG A 348 -0.03 25.39 13.10
CA ARG A 348 0.29 26.32 11.98
C ARG A 348 0.72 25.65 10.66
N ALA A 349 0.62 26.36 9.53
CA ALA A 349 1.04 25.86 8.21
C ALA A 349 2.56 25.63 8.12
N GLY A 350 3.01 24.47 7.61
CA GLY A 350 4.41 24.27 7.18
C GLY A 350 5.07 22.91 7.52
N GLU A 351 4.52 22.11 8.43
CA GLU A 351 5.11 20.82 8.82
C GLU A 351 4.29 19.64 8.28
N PRO A 352 4.90 18.57 7.74
CA PRO A 352 4.16 17.40 7.32
C PRO A 352 3.73 16.61 8.56
N ARG A 353 2.44 16.70 8.87
CA ARG A 353 1.80 16.13 10.07
C ARG A 353 1.13 14.80 9.74
N GLY A 354 1.82 13.70 10.01
CA GLY A 354 1.19 12.38 10.20
C GLY A 354 1.04 12.06 11.70
N PRO A 355 0.22 11.09 12.11
CA PRO A 355 0.38 10.45 13.42
C PRO A 355 1.84 9.98 13.56
N GLY A 356 2.45 10.09 14.75
CA GLY A 356 3.90 9.91 15.00
C GLY A 356 4.42 8.48 14.85
N VAL A 357 4.11 7.86 13.71
CA VAL A 357 4.47 6.51 13.33
C VAL A 357 5.73 6.61 12.47
N GLU A 358 6.84 6.15 13.04
CA GLU A 358 8.12 6.11 12.36
C GLU A 358 8.08 5.17 11.14
N PRO A 359 8.63 5.56 9.97
CA PRO A 359 8.78 4.67 8.82
C PRO A 359 9.68 3.46 9.10
N ILE A 360 9.48 2.34 8.39
CA ILE A 360 10.49 1.24 8.37
C ILE A 360 11.82 1.80 7.82
N PRO A 361 12.99 1.42 8.38
CA PRO A 361 14.30 1.95 8.00
C PRO A 361 14.60 1.96 6.49
N ILE A 362 14.10 0.97 5.76
CA ILE A 362 14.31 0.88 4.30
C ILE A 362 13.66 2.05 3.53
N TRP A 363 12.46 2.47 3.93
CA TRP A 363 11.76 3.60 3.31
C TRP A 363 12.48 4.90 3.65
N LEU A 364 12.89 5.05 4.90
CA LEU A 364 13.62 6.22 5.36
C LEU A 364 14.98 6.36 4.65
N THR A 365 15.73 5.26 4.55
CA THR A 365 17.02 5.23 3.84
C THR A 365 16.87 5.63 2.38
N ARG A 366 15.81 5.14 1.70
CA ARG A 366 15.51 5.55 0.32
C ARG A 366 15.14 7.03 0.24
N ALA A 367 14.30 7.52 1.14
CA ALA A 367 13.89 8.92 1.18
C ALA A 367 15.11 9.84 1.35
N GLN A 368 15.94 9.58 2.36
CA GLN A 368 17.17 10.33 2.62
C GLN A 368 18.14 10.25 1.43
N GLY A 369 18.31 9.06 0.82
CA GLY A 369 19.14 8.91 -0.37
C GLY A 369 18.66 9.73 -1.57
N LEU A 370 17.34 9.81 -1.80
CA LEU A 370 16.77 10.64 -2.86
C LEU A 370 16.90 12.14 -2.58
N LEU A 371 16.75 12.56 -1.31
CA LEU A 371 16.98 13.93 -0.88
C LEU A 371 18.44 14.32 -1.10
N ASP A 372 19.38 13.51 -0.61
CA ASP A 372 20.81 13.74 -0.74
C ASP A 372 21.23 13.77 -2.22
N LEU A 373 20.69 12.89 -3.06
CA LEU A 373 20.95 12.89 -4.51
C LEU A 373 20.38 14.14 -5.22
N GLY A 374 19.19 14.60 -4.82
CA GLY A 374 18.58 15.83 -5.32
C GLY A 374 19.38 17.08 -4.93
N LEU A 375 19.85 17.15 -3.69
CA LEU A 375 20.66 18.24 -3.15
C LEU A 375 22.13 18.21 -3.60
N GLY A 376 22.54 17.19 -4.34
CA GLY A 376 23.91 17.04 -4.83
C GLY A 376 24.92 16.52 -3.79
N ARG A 377 24.46 15.96 -2.68
CA ARG A 377 25.27 15.31 -1.64
C ARG A 377 25.60 13.85 -2.04
N TYR A 378 26.30 13.70 -3.16
CA TYR A 378 26.43 12.42 -3.87
C TYR A 378 27.14 11.31 -3.07
N ASP A 379 28.17 11.65 -2.28
CA ASP A 379 28.90 10.66 -1.46
C ASP A 379 28.00 10.00 -0.41
N VAL A 380 27.22 10.81 0.31
CA VAL A 380 26.28 10.34 1.33
C VAL A 380 25.16 9.51 0.67
N ALA A 381 24.62 10.00 -0.45
CA ALA A 381 23.62 9.27 -1.23
C ALA A 381 24.15 7.89 -1.66
N MET A 382 25.40 7.80 -2.15
CA MET A 382 26.02 6.55 -2.57
C MET A 382 26.08 5.53 -1.41
N GLN A 383 26.52 5.94 -0.22
CA GLN A 383 26.61 5.06 0.94
C GLN A 383 25.24 4.48 1.32
N ARG A 384 24.20 5.31 1.31
CA ARG A 384 22.82 4.89 1.58
C ARG A 384 22.34 3.87 0.57
N PHE A 385 22.57 4.12 -0.72
CA PHE A 385 22.14 3.21 -1.76
C PHE A 385 22.92 1.89 -1.74
N ILE A 386 24.23 1.88 -1.48
CA ILE A 386 25.00 0.63 -1.28
C ILE A 386 24.39 -0.22 -0.15
N GLY A 387 24.06 0.38 0.99
CA GLY A 387 23.41 -0.34 2.09
C GLY A 387 22.07 -0.94 1.68
N LEU A 388 21.24 -0.14 0.99
CA LEU A 388 19.92 -0.52 0.52
C LEU A 388 19.94 -1.62 -0.56
N THR A 389 20.91 -1.57 -1.46
CA THR A 389 21.02 -2.45 -2.65
C THR A 389 21.97 -3.63 -2.43
N GLY A 390 22.82 -3.62 -1.42
CA GLY A 390 23.78 -4.70 -1.13
C GLY A 390 23.33 -5.68 -0.05
N GLY A 391 22.45 -5.26 0.86
CA GLY A 391 22.06 -6.03 2.05
C GLY A 391 21.00 -7.13 1.85
N PRO A 392 20.38 -7.62 2.94
CA PRO A 392 19.29 -8.60 2.89
C PRO A 392 18.06 -8.09 2.12
N HIS A 393 17.89 -6.78 2.00
CA HIS A 393 16.76 -6.16 1.32
C HIS A 393 16.97 -5.93 -0.19
N ARG A 394 18.11 -6.34 -0.75
CA ARG A 394 18.56 -5.99 -2.13
C ARG A 394 17.59 -6.29 -3.28
N HIS A 395 16.66 -7.22 -3.09
CA HIS A 395 15.66 -7.61 -4.10
C HIS A 395 14.27 -7.02 -3.85
N LEU A 396 14.08 -6.27 -2.76
CA LEU A 396 12.83 -5.56 -2.53
C LEU A 396 12.62 -4.49 -3.60
N MET A 397 11.36 -4.20 -3.90
CA MET A 397 10.96 -3.26 -4.94
C MET A 397 11.69 -1.92 -4.79
N LEU A 398 11.75 -1.37 -3.57
CA LEU A 398 12.44 -0.11 -3.30
C LEU A 398 13.94 -0.17 -3.56
N SER A 399 14.60 -1.30 -3.28
CA SER A 399 16.02 -1.49 -3.54
C SER A 399 16.31 -1.62 -5.03
N VAL A 400 15.46 -2.35 -5.77
CA VAL A 400 15.56 -2.43 -7.24
C VAL A 400 15.41 -1.05 -7.87
N HIS A 401 14.46 -0.25 -7.38
CA HIS A 401 14.25 1.12 -7.83
C HIS A 401 15.35 2.10 -7.41
N SER A 402 16.27 1.70 -6.53
CA SER A 402 17.41 2.52 -6.11
C SER A 402 18.71 2.11 -6.80
N LEU A 403 18.69 1.09 -7.65
CA LEU A 403 19.84 0.74 -8.49
C LEU A 403 20.25 1.87 -9.44
N PRO A 404 19.33 2.53 -10.17
CA PRO A 404 19.69 3.68 -11.00
C PRO A 404 20.21 4.86 -10.18
N ASP A 405 19.70 5.03 -8.95
CA ASP A 405 20.15 6.09 -8.04
C ASP A 405 21.60 5.86 -7.59
N GLN A 406 21.94 4.59 -7.30
CA GLN A 406 23.32 4.18 -7.01
C GLN A 406 24.25 4.42 -8.20
N VAL A 407 23.82 4.10 -9.43
CA VAL A 407 24.60 4.36 -10.65
C VAL A 407 24.86 5.86 -10.81
N GLU A 408 23.83 6.69 -10.66
CA GLU A 408 23.97 8.15 -10.74
C GLU A 408 24.94 8.68 -9.68
N ALA A 409 24.77 8.28 -8.42
CA ALA A 409 25.64 8.71 -7.32
C ALA A 409 27.10 8.29 -7.55
N ALA A 410 27.34 7.06 -8.00
CA ALA A 410 28.69 6.54 -8.30
C ALA A 410 29.40 7.35 -9.39
N VAL A 411 28.71 7.66 -10.49
CA VAL A 411 29.26 8.46 -11.59
C VAL A 411 29.58 9.89 -11.11
N ARG A 412 28.72 10.48 -10.27
CA ARG A 412 28.90 11.84 -9.75
C ARG A 412 30.12 12.03 -8.87
N ILE A 413 30.54 10.98 -8.17
CA ILE A 413 31.73 10.99 -7.31
C ILE A 413 32.97 10.42 -8.01
N GLY A 414 32.93 10.22 -9.35
CA GLY A 414 34.05 9.71 -10.13
C GLY A 414 34.34 8.21 -9.96
N ARG A 415 33.37 7.45 -9.42
CA ARG A 415 33.47 6.00 -9.19
C ARG A 415 32.61 5.18 -10.15
N ALA A 416 32.54 5.62 -11.42
CA ALA A 416 31.79 4.91 -12.47
C ALA A 416 32.12 3.41 -12.61
N PRO A 417 33.38 2.94 -12.45
CA PRO A 417 33.69 1.51 -12.49
C PRO A 417 32.94 0.68 -11.43
N ASP A 418 32.59 1.28 -10.28
CA ASP A 418 31.89 0.59 -9.19
C ASP A 418 30.38 0.46 -9.43
N ALA A 419 29.85 1.13 -10.47
CA ALA A 419 28.42 1.16 -10.79
C ALA A 419 27.95 -0.03 -11.64
N GLY A 420 28.88 -0.77 -12.27
CA GLY A 420 28.58 -1.88 -13.19
C GLY A 420 27.62 -2.93 -12.59
N PRO A 421 27.91 -3.49 -11.40
CA PRO A 421 27.03 -4.48 -10.79
C PRO A 421 25.59 -3.98 -10.52
N ALA A 422 25.44 -2.70 -10.19
CA ALA A 422 24.14 -2.08 -9.97
C ALA A 422 23.37 -1.89 -11.29
N ALA A 423 24.05 -1.40 -12.32
CA ALA A 423 23.49 -1.25 -13.66
C ALA A 423 23.06 -2.61 -14.24
N ASP A 424 23.93 -3.62 -14.19
CA ASP A 424 23.63 -4.97 -14.71
C ASP A 424 22.43 -5.61 -14.01
N ARG A 425 22.30 -5.41 -12.70
CA ARG A 425 21.16 -5.94 -11.95
C ARG A 425 19.86 -5.25 -12.33
N PHE A 426 19.88 -3.93 -12.55
CA PHE A 426 18.71 -3.20 -13.04
C PHE A 426 18.35 -3.64 -14.46
N THR A 427 19.34 -3.78 -15.35
CA THR A 427 19.16 -4.28 -16.73
C THR A 427 18.49 -5.64 -16.76
N ARG A 428 18.96 -6.61 -15.95
CA ARG A 428 18.32 -7.93 -15.85
C ARG A 428 16.86 -7.85 -15.44
N TRP A 429 16.54 -6.99 -14.47
CA TRP A 429 15.17 -6.77 -14.02
C TRP A 429 14.31 -6.07 -15.08
N ALA A 430 14.84 -5.03 -15.74
CA ALA A 430 14.15 -4.29 -16.80
C ALA A 430 13.84 -5.19 -18.01
N GLN A 431 14.79 -6.03 -18.43
CA GLN A 431 14.59 -7.00 -19.51
C GLN A 431 13.57 -8.08 -19.15
N ALA A 432 13.65 -8.62 -17.93
CA ALA A 432 12.71 -9.64 -17.47
C ALA A 432 11.26 -9.11 -17.36
N THR A 433 11.10 -7.87 -16.92
CA THR A 433 9.78 -7.24 -16.73
C THR A 433 9.25 -6.57 -18.00
N GLY A 434 10.11 -6.20 -18.95
CA GLY A 434 9.73 -5.70 -20.27
C GLY A 434 8.91 -4.41 -20.27
N THR A 435 8.91 -3.63 -19.18
CA THR A 435 8.17 -2.36 -19.14
C THR A 435 8.94 -1.24 -19.83
N ALA A 436 8.25 -0.42 -20.61
CA ALA A 436 8.87 0.65 -21.41
C ALA A 436 9.70 1.62 -20.56
N TRP A 437 9.15 2.04 -19.41
CA TRP A 437 9.84 2.95 -18.49
C TRP A 437 11.13 2.34 -17.91
N ALA A 438 11.14 1.03 -17.64
CA ALA A 438 12.33 0.37 -17.11
C ALA A 438 13.43 0.31 -18.17
N GLY A 439 13.07 0.06 -19.43
CA GLY A 439 13.99 0.16 -20.56
C GLY A 439 14.54 1.58 -20.75
N ALA A 440 13.71 2.62 -20.59
CA ALA A 440 14.15 4.00 -20.64
C ALA A 440 15.17 4.34 -19.53
N VAL A 441 14.93 3.86 -18.30
CA VAL A 441 15.86 4.03 -17.17
C VAL A 441 17.14 3.20 -17.36
N GLU A 442 17.06 2.00 -17.96
CA GLU A 442 18.25 1.21 -18.34
C GLU A 442 19.13 2.00 -19.32
N LEU A 443 18.53 2.57 -20.36
CA LEU A 443 19.24 3.38 -21.36
C LEU A 443 19.90 4.61 -20.69
N ARG A 444 19.22 5.27 -19.75
CA ARG A 444 19.79 6.36 -18.95
C ARG A 444 21.00 5.91 -18.13
N CYS A 445 20.94 4.77 -17.45
CA CYS A 445 22.08 4.21 -16.72
C CYS A 445 23.26 3.93 -17.66
N ARG A 446 22.99 3.39 -18.85
CA ARG A 446 24.03 3.14 -19.86
C ARG A 446 24.61 4.44 -20.41
N ALA A 447 23.81 5.48 -20.60
CA ALA A 447 24.28 6.80 -21.01
C ALA A 447 25.23 7.42 -19.97
N LEU A 448 24.91 7.28 -18.68
CA LEU A 448 25.77 7.73 -17.58
C LEU A 448 27.13 7.01 -17.53
N LEU A 449 27.17 5.74 -17.95
CA LEU A 449 28.37 4.90 -17.92
C LEU A 449 29.12 4.86 -19.25
N ALA A 450 28.61 5.53 -20.28
CA ALA A 450 29.27 5.57 -21.58
C ALA A 450 30.59 6.34 -21.48
N ALA A 451 31.67 5.73 -21.98
CA ALA A 451 32.98 6.37 -22.05
C ALA A 451 33.11 7.34 -23.24
N ASP A 452 32.29 7.16 -24.27
CA ASP A 452 32.28 7.96 -25.49
C ASP A 452 31.06 8.89 -25.54
N ASP A 453 31.27 10.15 -25.87
CA ASP A 453 30.24 11.19 -25.90
C ASP A 453 29.19 10.93 -26.99
N GLY A 454 29.58 10.43 -28.16
CA GLY A 454 28.63 10.10 -29.23
C GLY A 454 27.69 8.96 -28.82
N ARG A 455 28.24 7.95 -28.15
CA ARG A 455 27.44 6.85 -27.57
C ARG A 455 26.54 7.33 -26.44
N ALA A 456 27.02 8.22 -25.58
CA ALA A 456 26.22 8.81 -24.50
C ALA A 456 25.01 9.57 -25.06
N GLU A 457 25.22 10.38 -26.10
CA GLU A 457 24.16 11.13 -26.78
C GLU A 457 23.06 10.20 -27.33
N GLU A 458 23.44 9.22 -28.14
CA GLU A 458 22.49 8.26 -28.73
C GLU A 458 21.66 7.55 -27.63
N LEU A 459 22.29 7.19 -26.51
CA LEU A 459 21.62 6.54 -25.40
C LEU A 459 20.65 7.47 -24.67
N TYR A 460 20.99 8.75 -24.47
CA TYR A 460 20.07 9.73 -23.89
C TYR A 460 18.86 9.98 -24.78
N GLU A 461 19.07 10.16 -26.09
CA GLU A 461 17.98 10.37 -27.05
C GLU A 461 17.03 9.17 -27.08
N ARG A 462 17.57 7.95 -27.12
CA ARG A 462 16.77 6.73 -27.05
C ARG A 462 16.05 6.58 -25.71
N ALA A 463 16.68 6.95 -24.59
CA ALA A 463 16.04 6.93 -23.28
C ALA A 463 14.85 7.91 -23.24
N LEU A 464 15.00 9.11 -23.79
CA LEU A 464 13.94 10.12 -23.85
C LEU A 464 12.77 9.66 -24.73
N ALA A 465 13.06 9.06 -25.89
CA ALA A 465 12.03 8.47 -26.77
C ALA A 465 11.29 7.32 -26.06
N ALA A 466 12.01 6.45 -25.33
CA ALA A 466 11.40 5.34 -24.60
C ALA A 466 10.52 5.79 -23.42
N HIS A 467 10.69 7.01 -22.92
CA HIS A 467 9.80 7.61 -21.91
C HIS A 467 8.49 8.14 -22.49
N GLU A 468 8.34 8.28 -23.81
CA GLU A 468 7.09 8.79 -24.38
C GLU A 468 5.91 7.85 -24.07
N GLY A 469 4.86 8.40 -23.46
CA GLY A 469 3.65 7.64 -23.10
C GLY A 469 3.79 6.70 -21.90
N ASP A 470 4.96 6.60 -21.25
CA ASP A 470 5.24 5.62 -20.20
C ASP A 470 4.49 5.90 -18.87
N GLY A 471 4.05 7.14 -18.66
CA GLY A 471 3.35 7.57 -17.44
C GLY A 471 4.25 7.70 -16.21
N ARG A 472 5.56 7.91 -16.38
CA ARG A 472 6.58 8.05 -15.32
C ARG A 472 7.27 9.42 -15.41
N PRO A 473 6.54 10.54 -15.18
CA PRO A 473 7.08 11.88 -15.39
C PRO A 473 8.30 12.20 -14.51
N PHE A 474 8.41 11.61 -13.31
CA PHE A 474 9.60 11.77 -12.47
C PHE A 474 10.86 11.16 -13.10
N GLU A 475 10.78 9.94 -13.65
CA GLU A 475 11.93 9.31 -14.30
C GLU A 475 12.29 10.02 -15.60
N GLN A 476 11.29 10.42 -16.38
CA GLN A 476 11.49 11.20 -17.60
C GLN A 476 12.17 12.55 -17.30
N ALA A 477 11.72 13.28 -16.28
CA ALA A 477 12.33 14.54 -15.85
C ALA A 477 13.78 14.35 -15.40
N ARG A 478 14.09 13.25 -14.69
CA ARG A 478 15.47 12.89 -14.33
C ARG A 478 16.33 12.57 -15.54
N THR A 479 15.81 11.85 -16.53
CA THR A 479 16.53 11.60 -17.80
C THR A 479 16.84 12.91 -18.52
N ARG A 480 15.86 13.84 -18.59
CA ARG A 480 16.07 15.17 -19.18
C ARG A 480 17.08 16.00 -18.41
N LEU A 481 17.04 15.98 -17.07
CA LEU A 481 18.01 16.66 -16.22
C LEU A 481 19.44 16.19 -16.52
N LEU A 482 19.67 14.87 -16.49
CA LEU A 482 20.99 14.29 -16.75
C LEU A 482 21.47 14.55 -18.18
N HIS A 483 20.57 14.46 -19.17
CA HIS A 483 20.89 14.79 -20.56
C HIS A 483 21.27 16.28 -20.71
N GLY A 484 20.51 17.19 -20.09
CA GLY A 484 20.80 18.62 -20.09
C GLY A 484 22.14 18.97 -19.43
N GLU A 485 22.45 18.30 -18.31
CA GLU A 485 23.75 18.42 -17.63
C GLU A 485 24.91 17.92 -18.51
N TRP A 486 24.71 16.83 -19.26
CA TRP A 486 25.68 16.34 -20.24
C TRP A 486 25.84 17.30 -21.44
N LEU A 487 24.74 17.79 -22.03
CA LEU A 487 24.75 18.77 -23.11
C LEU A 487 25.49 20.05 -22.72
N ARG A 488 25.33 20.50 -21.47
CA ARG A 488 26.09 21.64 -20.93
C ARG A 488 27.59 21.36 -20.95
N ARG A 489 28.03 20.18 -20.49
CA ARG A 489 29.45 19.77 -20.52
C ARG A 489 29.98 19.68 -21.95
N ALA A 490 29.16 19.20 -22.88
CA ALA A 490 29.43 19.18 -24.32
C ALA A 490 29.33 20.57 -25.00
N LYS A 491 29.16 21.67 -24.23
CA LYS A 491 29.06 23.06 -24.69
C LYS A 491 27.86 23.37 -25.61
N ARG A 492 26.83 22.51 -25.66
CA ARG A 492 25.60 22.68 -26.45
C ARG A 492 24.53 23.46 -25.68
N ARG A 493 24.80 24.75 -25.44
CA ARG A 493 24.02 25.61 -24.53
C ARG A 493 22.52 25.68 -24.86
N ALA A 494 22.15 25.80 -26.14
CA ALA A 494 20.75 25.93 -26.53
C ALA A 494 19.94 24.66 -26.20
N ALA A 495 20.44 23.50 -26.62
CA ALA A 495 19.83 22.20 -26.32
C ALA A 495 19.82 21.90 -24.82
N ALA A 496 20.90 22.24 -24.10
CA ALA A 496 20.95 22.10 -22.64
C ALA A 496 19.85 22.92 -21.95
N ARG A 497 19.66 24.19 -22.36
CA ARG A 497 18.61 25.05 -21.81
C ARG A 497 17.22 24.47 -22.03
N GLU A 498 16.93 23.98 -23.23
CA GLU A 498 15.64 23.37 -23.56
C GLU A 498 15.37 22.14 -22.65
N ALA A 499 16.31 21.19 -22.62
CA ALA A 499 16.16 19.97 -21.83
C ALA A 499 15.98 20.26 -20.32
N LEU A 500 16.77 21.20 -19.77
CA LEU A 500 16.71 21.56 -18.37
C LEU A 500 15.44 22.35 -18.00
N THR A 501 14.89 23.14 -18.92
CA THR A 501 13.63 23.87 -18.70
C THR A 501 12.47 22.89 -18.57
N VAL A 502 12.36 21.94 -19.49
CA VAL A 502 11.31 20.90 -19.44
C VAL A 502 11.45 20.02 -18.20
N ALA A 503 12.69 19.73 -17.77
CA ALA A 503 12.93 19.01 -16.51
C ALA A 503 12.44 19.81 -15.29
N LEU A 504 12.78 21.11 -15.21
CA LEU A 504 12.36 22.01 -14.14
C LEU A 504 10.82 22.07 -14.03
N GLU A 505 10.14 22.37 -15.12
CA GLU A 505 8.67 22.45 -15.16
C GLU A 505 8.00 21.15 -14.71
N SER A 506 8.63 20.01 -15.01
CA SER A 506 8.14 18.70 -14.58
C SER A 506 8.30 18.51 -13.07
N PHE A 507 9.47 18.83 -12.52
CA PHE A 507 9.71 18.74 -11.08
C PHE A 507 8.83 19.70 -10.26
N GLU A 508 8.60 20.92 -10.75
CA GLU A 508 7.72 21.89 -10.09
C GLU A 508 6.26 21.40 -10.04
N ARG A 509 5.72 20.88 -11.14
CA ARG A 509 4.37 20.30 -11.18
C ARG A 509 4.21 19.13 -10.20
N MET A 510 5.25 18.32 -10.04
CA MET A 510 5.26 17.19 -9.11
C MET A 510 5.62 17.56 -7.67
N ARG A 511 5.93 18.82 -7.35
CA ARG A 511 6.49 19.26 -6.05
C ARG A 511 7.73 18.47 -5.63
N ALA A 512 8.64 18.25 -6.58
CA ALA A 512 9.95 17.68 -6.31
C ALA A 512 10.99 18.80 -6.10
N ALA A 513 10.82 19.62 -5.04
CA ALA A 513 11.57 20.85 -4.83
C ALA A 513 13.10 20.66 -4.86
N ALA A 514 13.63 19.62 -4.21
CA ALA A 514 15.07 19.33 -4.23
C ALA A 514 15.61 19.14 -5.65
N TRP A 515 14.82 18.52 -6.52
CA TRP A 515 15.17 18.26 -7.92
C TRP A 515 14.97 19.49 -8.81
N ALA A 516 13.92 20.27 -8.54
CA ALA A 516 13.70 21.57 -9.19
C ALA A 516 14.87 22.52 -8.91
N ASP A 517 15.36 22.60 -7.67
CA ASP A 517 16.51 23.44 -7.29
C ASP A 517 17.80 23.03 -7.99
N ARG A 518 18.02 21.72 -8.17
CA ARG A 518 19.13 21.21 -8.99
C ARG A 518 18.98 21.65 -10.44
N ALA A 519 17.80 21.50 -11.05
CA ALA A 519 17.55 21.95 -12.42
C ALA A 519 17.75 23.48 -12.59
N ARG A 520 17.29 24.29 -11.62
CA ARG A 520 17.52 25.75 -11.61
C ARG A 520 19.00 26.11 -11.53
N THR A 521 19.77 25.37 -10.74
CA THR A 521 21.23 25.56 -10.62
C THR A 521 21.93 25.30 -11.95
N GLU A 522 21.51 24.23 -12.63
CA GLU A 522 22.01 23.85 -13.94
C GLU A 522 21.63 24.87 -15.04
N LEU A 523 20.38 25.38 -15.03
CA LEU A 523 19.94 26.46 -15.94
C LEU A 523 20.74 27.76 -15.75
N ARG A 524 20.98 28.16 -14.50
CA ARG A 524 21.81 29.34 -14.19
C ARG A 524 23.23 29.19 -14.74
N ALA A 525 23.80 27.99 -14.64
CA ALA A 525 25.14 27.71 -15.19
C ALA A 525 25.20 27.75 -16.73
N VAL A 526 24.07 27.61 -17.43
CA VAL A 526 23.96 27.79 -18.90
C VAL A 526 23.66 29.27 -19.27
N GLY A 527 23.56 30.16 -18.28
CA GLY A 527 23.25 31.58 -18.47
C GLY A 527 21.77 31.85 -18.75
N ALA A 528 20.87 30.95 -18.33
CA ALA A 528 19.42 31.16 -18.40
C ALA A 528 18.91 31.65 -17.04
N ALA A 529 18.09 32.70 -17.03
CA ALA A 529 17.31 33.06 -15.84
C ALA A 529 16.10 32.11 -15.74
N PRO A 530 15.88 31.41 -14.61
CA PRO A 530 14.66 30.65 -14.40
C PRO A 530 13.44 31.58 -14.45
N THR A 531 12.40 31.22 -15.18
CA THR A 531 11.11 31.92 -15.13
C THR A 531 10.53 31.77 -13.72
N ALA A 532 9.93 32.83 -13.16
CA ALA A 532 9.30 32.74 -11.84
C ALA A 532 8.13 31.73 -11.86
N PRO A 533 7.89 30.97 -10.77
CA PRO A 533 6.78 30.00 -10.74
C PRO A 533 5.43 30.69 -10.92
N SER A 534 4.45 29.99 -11.50
CA SER A 534 3.09 30.54 -11.65
C SER A 534 2.46 30.79 -10.28
N ALA A 535 1.75 31.92 -10.14
CA ALA A 535 1.17 32.37 -8.87
C ALA A 535 0.12 31.40 -8.27
N ASP A 536 -0.47 30.53 -9.09
CA ASP A 536 -1.53 29.60 -8.67
C ASP A 536 -1.01 28.34 -7.98
N VAL A 537 0.17 27.82 -8.37
CA VAL A 537 0.83 26.68 -7.69
C VAL A 537 1.08 27.03 -6.21
N HIS A 538 1.50 28.26 -5.94
CA HIS A 538 1.76 28.77 -4.59
C HIS A 538 0.51 28.93 -3.69
N ARG A 539 -0.71 28.92 -4.25
CA ARG A 539 -1.95 29.08 -3.47
C ARG A 539 -2.45 27.74 -2.95
N VAL A 540 -2.41 26.70 -3.80
CA VAL A 540 -2.79 25.33 -3.42
C VAL A 540 -1.86 24.78 -2.35
N ASP A 541 -0.57 25.13 -2.40
CA ASP A 541 0.43 24.70 -1.42
C ASP A 541 0.20 25.24 0.01
N ARG A 542 -0.72 26.20 0.18
CA ARG A 542 -1.11 26.73 1.50
C ARG A 542 -2.18 25.89 2.20
N LEU A 543 -2.78 24.93 1.51
CA LEU A 543 -3.84 24.08 2.05
C LEU A 543 -3.27 22.97 2.94
N THR A 544 -4.00 22.62 3.99
CA THR A 544 -3.73 21.39 4.75
C THR A 544 -4.15 20.15 3.96
N ALA A 545 -3.68 18.96 4.35
CA ALA A 545 -4.05 17.70 3.71
C ALA A 545 -5.59 17.50 3.65
N GLN A 546 -6.28 17.77 4.75
CA GLN A 546 -7.75 17.68 4.82
C GLN A 546 -8.44 18.75 3.98
N GLU A 547 -7.95 19.98 3.98
CA GLU A 547 -8.49 21.06 3.14
C GLU A 547 -8.32 20.74 1.66
N LEU A 548 -7.12 20.34 1.24
CA LEU A 548 -6.82 19.95 -0.14
C LEU A 548 -7.72 18.78 -0.56
N ARG A 549 -7.86 17.76 0.28
CA ARG A 549 -8.69 16.60 0.00
C ARG A 549 -10.17 16.97 -0.19
N VAL A 550 -10.70 17.82 0.70
CA VAL A 550 -12.07 18.33 0.59
C VAL A 550 -12.23 19.22 -0.65
N VAL A 551 -11.24 20.06 -0.97
CA VAL A 551 -11.24 20.91 -2.16
C VAL A 551 -11.23 20.09 -3.45
N LEU A 552 -10.37 19.08 -3.56
CA LEU A 552 -10.28 18.21 -4.75
C LEU A 552 -11.60 17.47 -5.01
N LEU A 553 -12.24 16.94 -3.95
CA LEU A 553 -13.56 16.32 -4.09
C LEU A 553 -14.66 17.34 -4.37
N ALA A 554 -14.57 18.57 -3.84
CA ALA A 554 -15.53 19.62 -4.14
C ALA A 554 -15.41 20.14 -5.59
N ALA A 555 -14.19 20.20 -6.12
CA ALA A 555 -13.89 20.62 -7.50
C ALA A 555 -14.44 19.64 -8.54
N THR A 556 -14.58 18.35 -8.19
CA THR A 556 -15.23 17.33 -9.03
C THR A 556 -16.76 17.33 -8.96
N GLY A 557 -17.36 18.30 -8.24
CA GLY A 557 -18.81 18.52 -8.20
C GLY A 557 -19.56 17.79 -7.09
N LEU A 558 -18.89 17.01 -6.23
CA LEU A 558 -19.54 16.32 -5.11
C LEU A 558 -20.11 17.32 -4.08
N SER A 559 -21.28 17.03 -3.53
CA SER A 559 -21.90 17.79 -2.44
C SER A 559 -21.22 17.54 -1.09
N ASN A 560 -21.39 18.41 -0.10
CA ASN A 560 -20.81 18.19 1.23
C ASN A 560 -21.26 16.88 1.88
N ARG A 561 -22.47 16.39 1.55
CA ARG A 561 -22.99 15.11 2.05
C ARG A 561 -22.26 13.93 1.41
N GLU A 562 -22.05 13.97 0.10
CA GLU A 562 -21.33 12.91 -0.62
C GLU A 562 -19.84 12.91 -0.26
N ILE A 563 -19.22 14.09 -0.16
CA ILE A 563 -17.85 14.22 0.35
C ILE A 563 -17.78 13.67 1.78
N GLY A 564 -18.72 14.03 2.64
CA GLY A 564 -18.79 13.53 4.01
C GLY A 564 -18.88 12.00 4.07
N ALA A 565 -19.77 11.41 3.28
CA ALA A 565 -19.89 9.95 3.17
C ALA A 565 -18.59 9.29 2.67
N ARG A 566 -17.91 9.90 1.68
CA ARG A 566 -16.68 9.36 1.08
C ARG A 566 -15.48 9.47 2.00
N LEU A 567 -15.42 10.54 2.79
CA LEU A 567 -14.34 10.85 3.74
C LEU A 567 -14.60 10.33 5.16
N PHE A 568 -15.77 9.71 5.41
CA PHE A 568 -16.26 9.39 6.76
C PHE A 568 -16.32 10.61 7.70
N LEU A 569 -16.64 11.79 7.15
CA LEU A 569 -16.78 13.05 7.88
C LEU A 569 -18.24 13.52 7.88
N SER A 570 -18.61 14.32 8.90
CA SER A 570 -19.92 14.97 8.89
C SER A 570 -19.98 16.02 7.74
N PRO A 571 -21.15 16.24 7.11
CA PRO A 571 -21.31 17.30 6.10
C PRO A 571 -20.91 18.69 6.62
N ARG A 572 -21.04 18.93 7.93
CA ARG A 572 -20.63 20.17 8.61
C ARG A 572 -19.10 20.31 8.65
N THR A 573 -18.39 19.22 8.95
CA THR A 573 -16.92 19.17 8.95
C THR A 573 -16.37 19.46 7.55
N VAL A 574 -17.01 18.93 6.51
CA VAL A 574 -16.66 19.26 5.11
C VAL A 574 -16.84 20.75 4.83
N GLY A 575 -17.96 21.34 5.27
CA GLY A 575 -18.20 22.78 5.14
C GLY A 575 -17.12 23.63 5.83
N TYR A 576 -16.68 23.21 7.01
CA TYR A 576 -15.60 23.88 7.76
C TYR A 576 -14.26 23.87 7.02
N HIS A 577 -13.88 22.73 6.43
CA HIS A 577 -12.64 22.67 5.63
C HIS A 577 -12.72 23.54 4.37
N LEU A 578 -13.88 23.59 3.69
CA LEU A 578 -14.07 24.48 2.54
C LEU A 578 -13.99 25.96 2.94
N SER A 579 -14.61 26.35 4.05
CA SER A 579 -14.56 27.75 4.52
C SER A 579 -13.14 28.20 4.86
N ASN A 580 -12.28 27.28 5.34
CA ASN A 580 -10.88 27.58 5.62
C ASN A 580 -10.00 27.56 4.36
N ALA A 581 -10.35 26.75 3.37
CA ALA A 581 -9.61 26.62 2.11
C ALA A 581 -9.85 27.78 1.14
N TYR A 582 -11.08 28.30 1.07
CA TYR A 582 -11.46 29.38 0.15
C TYR A 582 -10.56 30.64 0.25
N PRO A 583 -10.30 31.20 1.45
CA PRO A 583 -9.38 32.33 1.61
C PRO A 583 -7.94 32.00 1.20
N LYS A 584 -7.48 30.77 1.44
CA LYS A 584 -6.11 30.33 1.12
C LYS A 584 -5.90 30.23 -0.39
N LEU A 585 -6.94 29.83 -1.12
CA LEU A 585 -6.98 29.72 -2.57
C LEU A 585 -7.35 31.04 -3.27
N GLY A 586 -7.85 32.04 -2.54
CA GLY A 586 -8.33 33.29 -3.13
C GLY A 586 -9.65 33.14 -3.90
N VAL A 587 -10.46 32.12 -3.59
CA VAL A 587 -11.77 31.89 -4.23
C VAL A 587 -12.91 32.16 -3.27
N THR A 588 -14.06 32.57 -3.80
CA THR A 588 -15.24 32.93 -2.99
C THR A 588 -16.40 31.94 -3.16
N SER A 589 -16.29 30.99 -4.08
CA SER A 589 -17.37 30.04 -4.37
C SER A 589 -16.85 28.66 -4.77
N ARG A 590 -17.69 27.64 -4.59
CA ARG A 590 -17.39 26.26 -5.00
C ARG A 590 -17.19 26.14 -6.51
N ALA A 591 -17.96 26.90 -7.31
CA ALA A 591 -17.86 26.88 -8.76
C ALA A 591 -16.47 27.35 -9.24
N ALA A 592 -15.84 28.28 -8.52
CA ALA A 592 -14.49 28.75 -8.82
C ALA A 592 -13.41 27.67 -8.59
N LEU A 593 -13.68 26.62 -7.81
CA LEU A 593 -12.72 25.52 -7.63
C LEU A 593 -12.48 24.73 -8.91
N GLY A 594 -13.50 24.56 -9.77
CA GLY A 594 -13.38 23.82 -11.02
C GLY A 594 -12.52 24.52 -12.08
N ALA A 595 -12.25 25.82 -11.90
CA ALA A 595 -11.42 26.64 -12.79
C ALA A 595 -9.96 26.75 -12.33
N LEU A 596 -9.61 26.24 -11.15
CA LEU A 596 -8.24 26.21 -10.64
C LEU A 596 -7.51 24.96 -11.17
N GLU A 597 -6.24 25.12 -11.55
CA GLU A 597 -5.34 23.98 -11.76
C GLU A 597 -4.95 23.38 -10.38
N LEU A 598 -5.83 22.54 -9.85
CA LEU A 598 -5.64 21.84 -8.58
C LEU A 598 -4.80 20.55 -8.71
N GLY A 599 -4.40 20.20 -9.93
CA GLY A 599 -3.67 18.98 -10.32
C GLY A 599 -2.18 19.19 -10.39
#